data_AF-A0A4S8L5Z2-F1
#
_entry.id   AF-A0A4S8L5Z2-F1
#
_cell.length_a   1.000
_cell.length_b   1.000
_cell.length_c   1.000
_cell.angle_alpha   90.00
_cell.angle_beta   90.00
_cell.angle_gamma   90.00
#
_symmetry.space_group_name_H-M   'P 1'
#
loop_
_entity.id
_entity.type
_entity.pdbx_description
1 polymer ?
#
loop_
_entity_poly.entity_id
_entity_poly.type
_entity_poly.pdbx_seq_one_letter_code
_entity_poly.pdbx_strand_id
1 'polypeptide(L)'
;MLRASLHARPPTSLTSAFTHTRFRSFSALSTPPAPPNEESDNSSTSSSSTHASTSSSSSASSSSTAYNQIIPSLSSPTGGPGRAQTRPFSTTPRAEEFHFDTHQFVQRLEREGLNRAQAEGIMSAMAEVIDESIRNMTSNMVTKAEQEKHHYTQQVDFAQIKSELQLMEKNDLAMIKAENDRLVNDIEKLKQRLREEITRTQAGVRLDLNLEKGRLREETSGQDQKMKEVEYKIEQEIAGLRTAIQASKATTLQYLVGIVTGGAALLMAYLRFRS
;
A
#
# COMPACT_ATOMS: atom_id res chain seq x y z
N MET A 1 55.01 45.42 -33.90
CA MET A 1 55.71 45.15 -32.63
C MET A 1 54.72 44.62 -31.61
N LEU A 2 55.03 43.47 -31.00
CA LEU A 2 54.53 42.91 -29.74
C LEU A 2 53.03 42.55 -29.54
N ARG A 3 52.75 41.27 -29.85
CA ARG A 3 52.13 40.19 -29.03
C ARG A 3 51.67 40.55 -27.60
N ALA A 4 50.40 40.25 -27.26
CA ALA A 4 49.96 39.46 -26.07
C ALA A 4 48.47 39.68 -25.74
N SER A 5 47.70 38.60 -25.58
CA SER A 5 46.75 38.42 -24.44
C SER A 5 46.16 37.00 -24.50
N LEU A 6 46.79 36.08 -23.77
CA LEU A 6 46.25 34.76 -23.44
C LEU A 6 45.85 34.83 -21.96
N HIS A 7 44.55 34.68 -21.70
CA HIS A 7 43.97 34.73 -20.37
C HIS A 7 44.17 33.38 -19.66
N ALA A 8 45.12 33.33 -18.71
CA ALA A 8 45.25 32.23 -17.76
C ALA A 8 44.65 32.66 -16.41
N ARG A 9 43.72 31.86 -15.88
CA ARG A 9 43.12 32.03 -14.54
C ARG A 9 44.12 31.65 -13.43
N PRO A 10 44.21 32.39 -12.32
CA PRO A 10 44.92 31.98 -11.12
C PRO A 10 44.05 31.13 -10.16
N PRO A 11 44.66 30.34 -9.26
CA PRO A 11 43.96 29.54 -8.25
C PRO A 11 43.71 30.36 -6.96
N THR A 12 42.57 30.17 -6.32
CA THR A 12 42.31 30.68 -4.95
C THR A 12 42.19 29.54 -3.96
N SER A 13 42.85 29.75 -2.82
CA SER A 13 43.02 28.84 -1.70
C SER A 13 42.10 29.22 -0.53
N LEU A 14 41.79 28.20 0.28
CA LEU A 14 41.44 28.20 1.71
C LEU A 14 40.19 28.97 2.19
N THR A 15 39.28 28.26 2.86
CA THR A 15 38.75 28.65 4.18
C THR A 15 38.27 27.42 4.95
N SER A 16 38.87 27.23 6.11
CA SER A 16 38.55 26.27 7.18
C SER A 16 37.41 26.82 8.04
N ALA A 17 36.53 25.95 8.54
CA ALA A 17 35.71 26.23 9.71
C ALA A 17 35.65 24.98 10.60
N PHE A 18 36.50 25.00 11.62
CA PHE A 18 36.60 24.02 12.69
C PHE A 18 35.93 24.62 13.93
N THR A 19 34.81 24.09 14.38
CA THR A 19 34.20 24.46 15.67
C THR A 19 34.52 23.41 16.72
N HIS A 20 35.34 23.83 17.68
CA HIS A 20 35.66 23.14 18.91
C HIS A 20 34.40 22.93 19.79
N THR A 21 34.25 21.74 20.37
CA THR A 21 33.66 21.61 21.71
C THR A 21 34.46 20.56 22.48
N ARG A 22 35.06 21.01 23.58
CA ARG A 22 35.97 20.26 24.45
C ARG A 22 35.20 19.76 25.69
N PHE A 23 35.71 18.65 26.23
CA PHE A 23 35.67 18.21 27.64
C PHE A 23 34.36 17.64 28.22
N ARG A 24 34.41 16.36 28.63
CA ARG A 24 34.64 15.99 30.04
C ARG A 24 34.90 14.48 30.18
N SER A 25 36.07 14.14 30.72
CA SER A 25 36.36 12.84 31.32
C SER A 25 35.83 12.82 32.76
N PHE A 26 35.17 11.74 33.17
CA PHE A 26 35.02 11.37 34.58
C PHE A 26 35.09 9.86 34.74
N SER A 27 35.94 9.43 35.69
CA SER A 27 36.12 8.08 36.19
C SER A 27 35.31 7.90 37.47
N ALA A 28 34.61 6.77 37.63
CA ALA A 28 34.19 6.11 38.90
C ALA A 28 33.37 4.86 38.51
N LEU A 29 33.77 3.61 38.77
CA LEU A 29 33.91 2.85 40.02
C LEU A 29 32.56 2.52 40.72
N SER A 30 32.19 1.22 40.69
CA SER A 30 31.26 0.47 41.58
C SER A 30 29.78 0.92 41.56
N THR A 31 28.73 0.10 41.42
CA THR A 31 28.36 -1.19 42.07
C THR A 31 27.20 -1.84 41.27
N PRO A 32 27.03 -3.18 41.21
CA PRO A 32 25.87 -3.81 40.55
C PRO A 32 24.61 -3.87 41.44
N PRO A 33 23.38 -3.76 40.90
CA PRO A 33 22.15 -4.04 41.65
C PRO A 33 21.81 -5.55 41.68
N ALA A 34 21.37 -6.02 42.86
CA ALA A 34 20.87 -7.37 43.12
C ALA A 34 19.47 -7.61 42.49
N PRO A 35 19.07 -8.87 42.23
CA PRO A 35 17.74 -9.20 41.69
C PRO A 35 16.65 -9.14 42.77
N PRO A 36 15.39 -8.81 42.41
CA PRO A 36 14.26 -8.90 43.33
C PRO A 36 13.74 -10.33 43.45
N ASN A 37 13.28 -10.62 44.66
CA ASN A 37 12.87 -11.92 45.18
C ASN A 37 11.58 -12.46 44.54
N GLU A 38 11.53 -13.79 44.44
CA GLU A 38 10.32 -14.58 44.26
C GLU A 38 9.40 -14.41 45.48
N GLU A 39 8.15 -14.05 45.23
CA GLU A 39 7.05 -14.29 46.16
C GLU A 39 5.95 -15.03 45.40
N SER A 40 5.81 -16.29 45.75
CA SER A 40 4.70 -17.14 45.36
C SER A 40 3.48 -16.70 46.16
N ASP A 41 2.33 -16.49 45.52
CA ASP A 41 1.08 -16.79 46.20
C ASP A 41 -0.02 -17.28 45.27
N ASN A 42 -0.64 -18.32 45.78
CA ASN A 42 -1.51 -19.27 45.14
C ASN A 42 -2.96 -18.87 45.46
N SER A 43 -3.84 -18.77 44.47
CA SER A 43 -5.27 -18.93 44.75
C SER A 43 -6.01 -19.50 43.55
N SER A 44 -6.70 -20.58 43.87
CA SER A 44 -7.47 -21.46 43.02
C SER A 44 -8.93 -21.03 43.07
N THR A 45 -9.59 -21.02 41.92
CA THR A 45 -11.05 -21.22 41.84
C THR A 45 -11.37 -21.97 40.56
N SER A 46 -11.89 -23.18 40.74
CA SER A 46 -12.42 -24.09 39.73
C SER A 46 -13.94 -24.20 39.92
N SER A 47 -14.68 -24.16 38.80
CA SER A 47 -15.98 -24.82 38.56
C SER A 47 -16.58 -24.26 37.25
N SER A 48 -16.53 -25.00 36.12
CA SER A 48 -17.54 -25.97 35.61
C SER A 48 -18.87 -25.28 35.21
N SER A 49 -19.54 -25.52 34.08
CA SER A 49 -19.44 -26.54 33.02
C SER A 49 -20.48 -26.24 31.92
N THR A 50 -20.16 -26.65 30.68
CA THR A 50 -21.03 -27.29 29.65
C THR A 50 -22.38 -26.68 29.23
N HIS A 51 -22.56 -26.45 27.93
CA HIS A 51 -23.59 -27.12 27.10
C HIS A 51 -23.20 -27.08 25.61
N ALA A 52 -23.36 -28.23 24.94
CA ALA A 52 -23.03 -28.51 23.55
C ALA A 52 -24.30 -28.67 22.70
N SER A 53 -24.21 -28.37 21.41
CA SER A 53 -25.01 -28.92 20.27
C SER A 53 -24.42 -28.33 18.97
N THR A 54 -23.55 -29.03 18.21
CA THR A 54 -23.80 -29.98 17.11
C THR A 54 -24.68 -29.48 15.96
N SER A 55 -24.03 -29.14 14.82
CA SER A 55 -24.53 -29.45 13.46
C SER A 55 -23.39 -29.35 12.43
N SER A 56 -22.96 -30.49 11.90
CA SER A 56 -22.33 -30.67 10.58
C SER A 56 -23.38 -30.46 9.47
N SER A 57 -23.11 -30.05 8.22
CA SER A 57 -22.06 -30.50 7.29
C SER A 57 -21.94 -29.63 6.01
N SER A 58 -20.78 -29.77 5.34
CA SER A 58 -20.51 -29.82 3.88
C SER A 58 -20.54 -28.56 2.98
N SER A 59 -19.32 -28.06 2.71
CA SER A 59 -18.64 -27.87 1.40
C SER A 59 -19.27 -27.05 0.26
N ALA A 60 -18.58 -25.95 -0.11
CA ALA A 60 -18.30 -25.59 -1.50
C ALA A 60 -17.09 -24.63 -1.56
N SER A 61 -16.23 -24.87 -2.55
CA SER A 61 -14.88 -24.34 -2.70
C SER A 61 -14.83 -23.10 -3.59
N SER A 62 -13.96 -22.14 -3.20
CA SER A 62 -13.07 -21.30 -4.03
C SER A 62 -13.67 -20.48 -5.18
N SER A 63 -13.50 -19.16 -5.23
CA SER A 63 -12.18 -18.54 -5.39
C SER A 63 -12.24 -17.00 -5.23
N SER A 64 -11.34 -16.44 -4.42
CA SER A 64 -11.02 -15.00 -4.43
C SER A 64 -9.51 -14.85 -4.37
N THR A 65 -8.96 -14.29 -5.45
CA THR A 65 -7.53 -14.04 -5.67
C THR A 65 -7.07 -12.90 -4.78
N ALA A 66 -6.36 -13.23 -3.70
CA ALA A 66 -5.66 -12.27 -2.85
C ALA A 66 -4.15 -12.32 -3.16
N TYR A 67 -3.55 -11.14 -3.31
CA TYR A 67 -2.13 -10.91 -3.52
C TYR A 67 -1.30 -11.57 -2.40
N ASN A 68 -0.44 -12.53 -2.77
CA ASN A 68 0.56 -13.10 -1.86
C ASN A 68 1.77 -12.15 -1.74
N GLN A 69 1.83 -11.39 -0.65
CA GLN A 69 3.07 -10.86 -0.08
C GLN A 69 3.74 -11.99 0.71
N ILE A 70 4.92 -12.43 0.25
CA ILE A 70 5.71 -13.45 0.94
C ILE A 70 6.44 -12.77 2.10
N ILE A 71 5.91 -12.91 3.31
CA ILE A 71 6.63 -12.68 4.57
C ILE A 71 7.07 -14.05 5.09
N PRO A 72 8.38 -14.34 5.23
CA PRO A 72 8.82 -15.51 5.97
C PRO A 72 8.60 -15.27 7.46
N SER A 73 7.50 -15.83 7.99
CA SER A 73 7.24 -15.91 9.43
C SER A 73 8.20 -16.92 10.06
N LEU A 74 9.16 -16.42 10.84
CA LEU A 74 10.05 -17.24 11.67
C LEU A 74 9.24 -17.77 12.86
N SER A 75 8.90 -19.06 12.80
CA SER A 75 8.24 -19.80 13.86
C SER A 75 9.08 -19.83 15.13
N SER A 76 8.50 -19.39 16.24
CA SER A 76 9.00 -19.55 17.59
C SER A 76 9.19 -21.04 17.94
N PRO A 77 10.33 -21.46 18.49
CA PRO A 77 10.46 -22.80 19.04
C PRO A 77 9.82 -22.82 20.44
N THR A 78 8.79 -23.64 20.57
CA THR A 78 8.18 -24.06 21.84
C THR A 78 9.28 -24.53 22.81
N GLY A 79 9.33 -23.91 23.98
CA GLY A 79 10.30 -24.22 25.04
C GLY A 79 10.01 -25.58 25.70
N GLY A 80 11.02 -26.45 25.66
CA GLY A 80 11.27 -27.46 26.68
C GLY A 80 12.55 -27.07 27.46
N PRO A 81 12.68 -27.40 28.76
CA PRO A 81 13.83 -27.01 29.54
C PRO A 81 14.99 -27.92 29.18
N GLY A 82 16.14 -27.34 28.87
CA GLY A 82 17.35 -28.13 28.70
C GLY A 82 18.00 -27.90 27.35
N ARG A 83 18.85 -26.89 27.33
CA ARG A 83 20.29 -27.05 27.18
C ARG A 83 20.79 -25.69 26.77
N ALA A 84 21.20 -24.91 27.77
CA ALA A 84 22.06 -23.76 27.55
C ALA A 84 23.14 -24.23 26.57
N GLN A 85 23.14 -23.68 25.36
CA GLN A 85 24.29 -23.80 24.48
C GLN A 85 25.39 -23.01 25.16
N THR A 86 26.09 -23.68 26.07
CA THR A 86 27.34 -23.25 26.64
C THR A 86 28.26 -23.09 25.44
N ARG A 87 28.40 -21.86 24.94
CA ARG A 87 29.55 -21.48 24.13
C ARG A 87 30.76 -21.99 24.90
N PRO A 88 31.58 -22.90 24.35
CA PRO A 88 32.82 -23.24 25.01
C PRO A 88 33.71 -22.01 24.82
N PHE A 89 33.63 -21.08 25.77
CA PHE A 89 34.72 -20.16 26.00
C PHE A 89 35.87 -21.05 26.45
N SER A 90 36.71 -21.44 25.50
CA SER A 90 38.01 -21.99 25.81
C SER A 90 38.80 -20.84 26.40
N THR A 91 38.83 -20.75 27.73
CA THR A 91 39.93 -20.05 28.38
C THR A 91 41.18 -20.74 27.85
N THR A 92 42.08 -19.98 27.24
CA THR A 92 43.43 -20.48 27.01
C THR A 92 43.88 -21.13 28.34
N PRO A 93 44.41 -22.37 28.31
CA PRO A 93 44.93 -22.99 29.52
C PRO A 93 45.89 -21.98 30.13
N ARG A 94 45.70 -21.68 31.42
CA ARG A 94 46.57 -20.78 32.17
C ARG A 94 47.99 -21.23 31.87
N ALA A 95 48.79 -20.38 31.24
CA ALA A 95 50.19 -20.67 31.00
C ALA A 95 50.76 -21.07 32.36
N GLU A 96 51.09 -22.34 32.53
CA GLU A 96 51.83 -22.76 33.72
C GLU A 96 53.11 -21.93 33.67
N GLU A 97 53.37 -21.23 34.77
CA GLU A 97 54.53 -20.38 34.92
C GLU A 97 55.74 -21.33 35.00
N PHE A 98 56.17 -21.82 33.83
CA PHE A 98 57.32 -22.69 33.70
C PHE A 98 58.56 -21.85 33.93
N HIS A 99 58.97 -21.75 35.19
CA HIS A 99 60.24 -21.16 35.55
C HIS A 99 61.35 -22.12 35.10
N PHE A 100 62.08 -21.73 34.04
CA PHE A 100 63.21 -22.51 33.55
C PHE A 100 64.39 -22.33 34.50
N ASP A 101 64.72 -23.37 35.27
CA ASP A 101 65.88 -23.36 36.17
C ASP A 101 67.17 -23.66 35.39
N THR A 102 67.79 -22.58 34.93
CA THR A 102 69.09 -22.54 34.26
C THR A 102 70.20 -23.26 35.03
N HIS A 103 70.17 -23.21 36.37
CA HIS A 103 71.25 -23.75 37.20
C HIS A 103 71.10 -25.27 37.40
N GLN A 104 69.87 -25.74 37.64
CA GLN A 104 69.58 -27.17 37.73
C GLN A 104 69.84 -27.89 36.41
N PHE A 105 69.57 -27.23 35.28
CA PHE A 105 69.85 -27.78 33.95
C PHE A 105 71.34 -27.98 33.70
N VAL A 106 72.18 -26.98 34.02
CA VAL A 106 73.65 -27.09 33.91
C VAL A 106 74.21 -28.17 34.83
N GLN A 107 73.77 -28.26 36.09
CA GLN A 107 74.21 -29.31 37.02
C GLN A 107 73.88 -30.72 36.52
N ARG A 108 72.74 -30.89 35.85
CA ARG A 108 72.34 -32.17 35.29
C ARG A 108 73.24 -32.56 34.09
N LEU A 109 73.59 -31.61 33.24
CA LEU A 109 74.55 -31.81 32.14
C LEU A 109 75.96 -32.15 32.64
N GLU A 110 76.41 -31.53 33.73
CA GLU A 110 77.69 -31.86 34.37
C GLU A 110 77.72 -33.28 34.94
N ARG A 111 76.60 -33.73 35.54
CA ARG A 111 76.47 -35.11 36.04
C ARG A 111 76.44 -36.15 34.92
N GLU A 112 76.03 -35.78 33.72
CA GLU A 112 76.09 -36.63 32.53
C GLU A 112 77.43 -36.57 31.78
N GLY A 113 78.43 -35.89 32.37
CA GLY A 113 79.81 -35.94 31.90
C GLY A 113 80.22 -34.78 30.97
N LEU A 114 79.39 -33.75 30.81
CA LEU A 114 79.77 -32.54 30.06
C LEU A 114 80.60 -31.58 30.93
N ASN A 115 81.60 -30.93 30.33
CA ASN A 115 82.35 -29.88 31.01
C ASN A 115 81.44 -28.66 31.26
N ARG A 116 81.63 -27.95 32.37
CA ARG A 116 80.78 -26.82 32.77
C ARG A 116 80.63 -25.76 31.68
N ALA A 117 81.73 -25.40 31.02
CA ALA A 117 81.72 -24.44 29.92
C ALA A 117 80.86 -24.88 28.72
N GLN A 118 80.79 -26.19 28.45
CA GLN A 118 79.95 -26.74 27.37
C GLN A 118 78.48 -26.79 27.79
N ALA A 119 78.20 -27.14 29.05
CA ALA A 119 76.85 -27.14 29.60
C ALA A 119 76.25 -25.72 29.65
N GLU A 120 77.06 -24.72 30.02
CA GLU A 120 76.68 -23.30 29.98
C GLU A 120 76.41 -22.81 28.55
N GLY A 121 77.23 -23.22 27.58
CA GLY A 121 77.02 -22.90 26.16
C GLY A 121 75.72 -23.50 25.57
N ILE A 122 75.42 -24.76 25.89
CA ILE A 122 74.18 -25.42 25.47
C ILE A 122 72.96 -24.77 26.11
N MET A 123 73.04 -24.42 27.40
CA MET A 123 71.98 -23.70 28.09
C MET A 123 71.71 -22.35 27.42
N SER A 124 72.75 -21.58 27.10
CA SER A 124 72.59 -20.26 26.45
C SER A 124 71.85 -20.36 25.13
N ALA A 125 72.20 -21.34 24.29
CA ALA A 125 71.51 -21.58 23.02
C ALA A 125 70.03 -22.00 23.22
N MET A 126 69.74 -22.81 24.25
CA MET A 126 68.36 -23.17 24.58
C MET A 126 67.54 -21.99 25.11
N ALA A 127 68.13 -21.13 25.94
CA ALA A 127 67.47 -19.93 26.43
C ALA A 127 67.06 -19.00 25.28
N GLU A 128 67.92 -18.82 24.27
CA GLU A 128 67.60 -18.04 23.07
C GLU A 128 66.43 -18.64 22.27
N VAL A 129 66.42 -19.95 22.06
CA VAL A 129 65.33 -20.65 21.34
C VAL A 129 64.01 -20.58 22.12
N ILE A 130 64.05 -20.70 23.45
CA ILE A 130 62.87 -20.60 24.32
C ILE A 130 62.33 -19.16 24.29
N ASP A 131 63.19 -18.15 24.41
CA ASP A 131 62.78 -16.74 24.34
C ASP A 131 62.16 -16.38 22.99
N GLU A 132 62.70 -16.91 21.89
CA GLU A 132 62.12 -16.74 20.56
C GLU A 132 60.77 -17.46 20.44
N SER A 133 60.65 -18.67 20.99
CA SER A 133 59.40 -19.44 21.02
C SER A 133 58.29 -18.73 21.81
N ILE A 134 58.62 -18.21 23.00
CA ILE A 134 57.67 -17.45 23.84
C ILE A 134 57.23 -16.18 23.13
N ARG A 135 58.16 -15.44 22.50
CA ARG A 135 57.84 -14.23 21.72
C ARG A 135 56.94 -14.54 20.52
N ASN A 136 57.22 -15.61 19.78
CA ASN A 136 56.41 -16.02 18.63
C ASN A 136 55.02 -16.56 19.03
N MET A 137 54.92 -17.22 20.18
CA MET A 137 53.64 -17.66 20.73
C MET A 137 52.81 -16.46 21.18
N THR A 138 53.42 -15.52 21.90
CA THR A 138 52.74 -14.34 22.45
C THR A 138 52.39 -13.32 21.36
N SER A 139 53.13 -13.25 20.24
CA SER A 139 52.89 -12.29 19.16
C SER A 139 51.52 -12.44 18.48
N ASN A 140 50.96 -13.65 18.48
CA ASN A 140 49.64 -13.94 17.92
C ASN A 140 48.53 -13.98 18.99
N MET A 141 48.87 -13.78 20.26
CA MET A 141 47.91 -13.76 21.36
C MET A 141 47.40 -12.34 21.60
N VAL A 142 46.12 -12.24 21.95
CA VAL A 142 45.49 -10.96 22.33
C VAL A 142 45.50 -10.85 23.85
N THR A 143 45.88 -9.67 24.35
CA THR A 143 45.81 -9.39 25.78
C THR A 143 44.36 -9.27 26.25
N LYS A 144 44.06 -9.64 27.50
CA LYS A 144 42.69 -9.50 28.04
C LYS A 144 42.16 -8.07 27.96
N ALA A 145 43.03 -7.08 28.19
CA ALA A 145 42.66 -5.67 28.09
C ALA A 145 42.25 -5.28 26.67
N GLU A 146 42.94 -5.78 25.64
CA GLU A 146 42.61 -5.54 24.25
C GLU A 146 41.32 -6.27 23.83
N GLN A 147 41.14 -7.52 24.29
CA GLN A 147 39.89 -8.26 24.09
C GLN A 147 38.69 -7.52 24.71
N GLU A 148 38.81 -7.04 25.95
CA GLU A 148 37.76 -6.28 26.64
C GLU A 148 37.46 -4.97 25.93
N LYS A 149 38.49 -4.26 25.44
CA LYS A 149 38.32 -3.06 24.63
C LYS A 149 37.54 -3.35 23.35
N HIS A 150 37.91 -4.38 22.59
CA HIS A 150 37.19 -4.77 21.38
C HIS A 150 35.74 -5.16 21.67
N HIS A 151 35.52 -5.88 22.77
CA HIS A 151 34.18 -6.25 23.20
C HIS A 151 33.34 -5.02 23.55
N TYR A 152 33.93 -4.04 24.27
CA TYR A 152 33.27 -2.79 24.60
C TYR A 152 32.92 -1.97 23.35
N THR A 153 33.86 -1.82 22.41
CA THR A 153 33.60 -1.14 21.13
C THR A 153 32.44 -1.81 20.39
N GLN A 154 32.44 -3.13 20.28
CA GLN A 154 31.34 -3.86 19.65
C GLN A 154 30.01 -3.60 20.35
N GLN A 155 29.95 -3.62 21.68
CA GLN A 155 28.71 -3.34 22.41
C GLN A 155 28.18 -1.93 22.14
N VAL A 156 29.07 -0.93 22.09
CA VAL A 156 28.70 0.45 21.78
C VAL A 156 28.19 0.56 20.34
N ASP A 157 28.88 -0.08 19.38
CA ASP A 157 28.48 -0.10 17.98
C ASP A 157 27.10 -0.76 17.81
N PHE A 158 26.85 -1.87 18.49
CA PHE A 158 25.53 -2.53 18.49
C PHE A 158 24.45 -1.63 19.10
N ALA A 159 24.75 -0.92 20.19
CA ALA A 159 23.80 0.00 20.80
C ALA A 159 23.47 1.17 19.85
N GLN A 160 24.47 1.69 19.14
CA GLN A 160 24.30 2.76 18.15
C GLN A 160 23.46 2.29 16.96
N ILE A 161 23.82 1.17 16.33
CA ILE A 161 23.08 0.60 15.19
C ILE A 161 21.63 0.32 15.59
N LYS A 162 21.41 -0.23 16.79
CA LYS A 162 20.06 -0.48 17.30
C LYS A 162 19.26 0.81 17.45
N SER A 163 19.86 1.86 17.98
CA SER A 163 19.20 3.16 18.12
C SER A 163 18.88 3.79 16.77
N GLU A 164 19.80 3.71 15.81
CA GLU A 164 19.62 4.20 14.45
C GLU A 164 18.50 3.44 13.72
N LEU A 165 18.51 2.11 13.79
CA LEU A 165 17.47 1.26 13.24
C LEU A 165 16.11 1.61 13.85
N GLN A 166 16.03 1.73 15.16
CA GLN A 166 14.77 2.06 15.84
C GLN A 166 14.25 3.46 15.44
N LEU A 167 15.13 4.41 15.17
CA LEU A 167 14.74 5.74 14.70
C LEU A 167 14.24 5.68 13.25
N MET A 168 14.92 4.94 12.39
CA MET A 168 14.53 4.73 11.00
C MET A 168 13.18 4.02 10.91
N GLU A 169 12.97 2.93 11.66
CA GLU A 169 11.69 2.21 11.74
C GLU A 169 10.55 3.14 12.17
N LYS A 170 10.76 3.98 13.18
CA LYS A 170 9.75 4.96 13.60
C LYS A 170 9.46 6.00 12.52
N ASN A 171 10.48 6.44 11.79
CA ASN A 171 10.33 7.39 10.69
C ASN A 171 9.54 6.78 9.53
N ASP A 172 9.91 5.57 9.11
CA ASP A 172 9.24 4.83 8.04
C ASP A 172 7.78 4.53 8.40
N LEU A 173 7.52 4.10 9.64
CA LEU A 173 6.16 3.88 10.12
C LEU A 173 5.33 5.17 10.12
N ALA A 174 5.92 6.30 10.52
CA ALA A 174 5.25 7.59 10.49
C ALA A 174 4.95 8.03 9.05
N MET A 175 5.89 7.83 8.12
CA MET A 175 5.73 8.13 6.70
C MET A 175 4.65 7.26 6.07
N ILE A 176 4.71 5.94 6.23
CA ILE A 176 3.71 5.00 5.71
C ILE A 176 2.33 5.32 6.27
N LYS A 177 2.23 5.65 7.57
CA LYS A 177 0.97 6.03 8.18
C LYS A 177 0.41 7.31 7.57
N ALA A 178 1.24 8.33 7.38
CA ALA A 178 0.82 9.59 6.75
C ALA A 178 0.37 9.38 5.29
N GLU A 179 1.06 8.51 4.54
CA GLU A 179 0.65 8.13 3.19
C GLU A 179 -0.66 7.35 3.18
N ASN A 180 -0.86 6.43 4.12
CA ASN A 180 -2.11 5.69 4.26
C ASN A 180 -3.28 6.64 4.56
N ASP A 181 -3.13 7.53 5.55
CA ASP A 181 -4.13 8.54 5.90
C ASP A 181 -4.44 9.44 4.70
N ARG A 182 -3.43 9.83 3.93
CA ARG A 182 -3.60 10.60 2.69
C ARG A 182 -4.40 9.82 1.65
N LEU A 183 -4.06 8.55 1.40
CA LEU A 183 -4.75 7.69 0.43
C LEU A 183 -6.21 7.45 0.83
N VAL A 184 -6.49 7.24 2.12
CA VAL A 184 -7.85 7.10 2.64
C VAL A 184 -8.67 8.37 2.37
N ASN A 185 -8.10 9.54 2.62
CA ASN A 185 -8.74 10.82 2.32
C ASN A 185 -9.01 11.00 0.82
N ASP A 186 -8.07 10.60 -0.04
CA ASP A 186 -8.24 10.69 -1.49
C ASP A 186 -9.33 9.73 -1.99
N ILE A 187 -9.41 8.51 -1.43
CA ILE A 187 -10.49 7.54 -1.70
C ILE A 187 -11.84 8.14 -1.30
N GLU A 188 -11.94 8.76 -0.13
CA GLU A 188 -13.19 9.37 0.34
C GLU A 188 -13.64 10.52 -0.57
N LYS A 189 -12.70 11.38 -1.00
CA LYS A 189 -12.97 12.44 -1.98
C LYS A 189 -13.44 11.88 -3.33
N LEU A 190 -12.78 10.85 -3.85
CA LEU A 190 -13.17 10.22 -5.11
C LEU A 190 -14.57 9.59 -5.02
N LYS A 191 -14.85 8.91 -3.90
CA LYS A 191 -16.17 8.34 -3.63
C LYS A 191 -17.25 9.41 -3.59
N GLN A 192 -16.98 10.55 -2.95
CA GLN A 192 -17.93 11.66 -2.91
C GLN A 192 -18.18 12.25 -4.31
N ARG A 193 -17.12 12.52 -5.07
CA ARG A 193 -17.24 13.00 -6.46
C ARG A 193 -18.03 12.03 -7.33
N LEU A 194 -17.79 10.72 -7.20
CA LEU A 194 -18.52 9.71 -7.95
C LEU A 194 -20.02 9.74 -7.62
N ARG A 195 -20.39 9.89 -6.34
CA ARG A 195 -21.80 10.02 -5.94
C ARG A 195 -22.44 11.28 -6.52
N GLU A 196 -21.72 12.39 -6.51
CA GLU A 196 -22.19 13.66 -7.09
C GLU A 196 -22.41 13.53 -8.60
N GLU A 197 -21.47 12.94 -9.34
CA GLU A 197 -21.61 12.71 -10.78
C GLU A 197 -22.73 11.73 -11.12
N ILE A 198 -22.92 10.67 -10.32
CA ILE A 198 -24.06 9.75 -10.48
C ILE A 198 -25.38 10.51 -10.28
N THR A 199 -25.47 11.31 -9.21
CA THR A 199 -26.69 12.08 -8.90
C THR A 199 -26.97 13.12 -9.98
N ARG A 200 -25.94 13.83 -10.45
CA ARG A 200 -26.03 14.82 -11.53
C ARG A 200 -26.47 14.16 -12.84
N THR A 201 -25.86 13.05 -13.23
CA THR A 201 -26.21 12.30 -14.45
C THR A 201 -27.63 11.77 -14.36
N GLN A 202 -28.04 11.21 -13.21
CA GLN A 202 -29.39 10.73 -12.98
C GLN A 202 -30.43 11.86 -13.07
N ALA A 203 -30.13 13.03 -12.52
CA ALA A 203 -30.99 14.21 -12.65
C ALA A 203 -31.09 14.70 -14.10
N GLY A 204 -29.97 14.69 -14.84
CA GLY A 204 -29.92 14.98 -16.28
C GLY A 204 -30.83 14.05 -17.08
N VAL A 205 -30.67 12.73 -16.91
CA VAL A 205 -31.51 11.74 -17.62
C VAL A 205 -32.99 11.91 -17.29
N ARG A 206 -33.34 12.20 -16.03
CA ARG A 206 -34.74 12.47 -15.65
C ARG A 206 -35.28 13.72 -16.33
N LEU A 207 -34.49 14.79 -16.42
CA LEU A 207 -34.87 16.00 -17.12
C LEU A 207 -35.07 15.73 -18.61
N ASP A 208 -34.12 15.03 -19.25
CA ASP A 208 -34.19 14.67 -20.66
C ASP A 208 -35.46 13.89 -20.98
N LEU A 209 -35.79 12.87 -20.17
CA LEU A 209 -37.03 12.10 -20.33
C LEU A 209 -38.29 12.96 -20.13
N ASN A 210 -38.27 13.89 -19.17
CA ASN A 210 -39.40 14.77 -18.92
C ASN A 210 -39.60 15.75 -20.09
N LEU A 211 -38.53 16.30 -20.64
CA LEU A 211 -38.57 17.17 -21.82
C LEU A 211 -39.06 16.40 -23.04
N GLU A 212 -38.56 15.18 -23.27
CA GLU A 212 -38.97 14.36 -24.41
C GLU A 212 -40.43 13.91 -24.29
N LYS A 213 -40.90 13.59 -23.07
CA LYS A 213 -42.32 13.32 -22.82
C LYS A 213 -43.20 14.55 -23.07
N GLY A 214 -42.72 15.74 -22.71
CA GLY A 214 -43.37 17.01 -23.03
C GLY A 214 -43.50 17.21 -24.54
N ARG A 215 -42.38 17.05 -25.26
CA ARG A 215 -42.31 17.16 -26.72
C ARG A 215 -43.26 16.17 -27.41
N LEU A 216 -43.25 14.90 -26.98
CA LEU A 216 -44.12 13.88 -27.56
C LEU A 216 -45.60 14.22 -27.34
N ARG A 217 -45.96 14.73 -26.15
CA ARG A 217 -47.33 15.16 -25.86
C ARG A 217 -47.77 16.34 -26.72
N GLU A 218 -46.90 17.32 -26.92
CA GLU A 218 -47.18 18.46 -27.81
C GLU A 218 -47.35 18.01 -29.26
N GLU A 219 -46.50 17.09 -29.73
CA GLU A 219 -46.60 16.49 -31.06
C GLU A 219 -47.91 15.71 -31.24
N THR A 220 -48.26 14.86 -30.28
CA THR A 220 -49.55 14.12 -30.29
C THR A 220 -50.74 15.08 -30.28
N SER A 221 -50.74 16.10 -29.40
CA SER A 221 -51.81 17.10 -29.38
C SER A 221 -51.90 17.89 -30.68
N GLY A 222 -50.77 18.17 -31.34
CA GLY A 222 -50.73 18.83 -32.63
C GLY A 222 -51.30 17.94 -33.75
N GLN A 223 -51.04 16.63 -33.71
CA GLN A 223 -51.65 15.66 -34.63
C GLN A 223 -53.16 15.53 -34.40
N ASP A 224 -53.62 15.48 -33.14
CA ASP A 224 -55.04 15.43 -32.80
C ASP A 224 -55.80 16.66 -33.32
N GLN A 225 -55.20 17.85 -33.22
CA GLN A 225 -55.77 19.08 -33.76
C GLN A 225 -55.90 19.03 -35.28
N LYS A 226 -54.84 18.59 -35.98
CA LYS A 226 -54.87 18.42 -37.44
C LYS A 226 -55.90 17.39 -37.87
N MET A 227 -56.03 16.29 -37.12
CA MET A 227 -57.03 15.26 -37.39
C MET A 227 -58.44 15.83 -37.29
N LYS A 228 -58.74 16.59 -36.24
CA LYS A 228 -60.04 17.26 -36.06
C LYS A 228 -60.33 18.27 -37.16
N GLU A 229 -59.34 19.06 -37.56
CA GLU A 229 -59.51 20.00 -38.67
C GLU A 229 -59.89 19.28 -39.98
N VAL A 230 -59.21 18.15 -40.26
CA VAL A 230 -59.52 17.31 -41.43
C VAL A 230 -60.91 16.68 -41.29
N GLU A 231 -61.28 16.19 -40.11
CA GLU A 231 -62.60 15.65 -39.82
C GLU A 231 -63.70 16.68 -40.09
N TYR A 232 -63.55 17.92 -39.60
CA TYR A 232 -64.48 19.01 -39.90
C TYR A 232 -64.56 19.34 -41.39
N LYS A 233 -63.42 19.34 -42.10
CA LYS A 233 -63.40 19.55 -43.56
C LYS A 233 -64.17 18.47 -44.29
N ILE A 234 -64.00 17.20 -43.91
CA ILE A 234 -64.74 16.07 -44.48
C ILE A 234 -66.24 16.22 -44.23
N GLU A 235 -66.65 16.53 -42.99
CA GLU A 235 -68.06 16.76 -42.66
C GLU A 235 -68.67 17.91 -43.47
N GLN A 236 -67.91 19.00 -43.63
CA GLN A 236 -68.31 20.15 -44.45
C GLN A 236 -68.48 19.76 -45.93
N GLU A 237 -67.54 18.99 -46.49
CA GLU A 237 -67.64 18.48 -47.86
C GLU A 237 -68.85 17.56 -48.02
N ILE A 238 -69.13 16.68 -47.07
CA ILE A 238 -70.31 15.80 -47.08
C ILE A 238 -71.60 16.61 -47.04
N ALA A 239 -71.70 17.61 -46.16
CA ALA A 239 -72.87 18.50 -46.09
C ALA A 239 -73.05 19.31 -47.38
N GLY A 240 -71.95 19.79 -47.97
CA GLY A 240 -71.93 20.46 -49.26
C GLY A 240 -72.44 19.56 -50.39
N LEU A 241 -71.92 18.34 -50.50
CA LEU A 241 -72.37 17.34 -51.48
C LEU A 241 -73.85 16.98 -51.29
N ARG A 242 -74.30 16.81 -50.04
CA ARG A 242 -75.71 16.55 -49.72
C ARG A 242 -76.61 17.69 -50.18
N THR A 243 -76.21 18.92 -49.96
CA THR A 243 -76.96 20.12 -50.41
C THR A 243 -76.96 20.24 -51.92
N ALA A 244 -75.84 19.95 -52.59
CA ALA A 244 -75.75 19.94 -54.05
C ALA A 244 -76.69 18.89 -54.67
N ILE A 245 -76.78 17.70 -54.08
CA ILE A 245 -77.76 16.66 -54.47
C ILE A 245 -79.19 17.14 -54.19
N GLN A 246 -79.41 17.76 -53.01
CA GLN A 246 -80.55 18.59 -52.62
C GLN A 246 -81.10 19.43 -53.78
N ALA A 247 -80.25 20.36 -54.22
CA ALA A 247 -80.52 21.33 -55.26
C ALA A 247 -80.74 20.65 -56.61
N SER A 248 -79.90 19.69 -57.00
CA SER A 248 -80.04 18.97 -58.28
C SER A 248 -81.42 18.30 -58.40
N LYS A 249 -81.89 17.62 -57.35
CA LYS A 249 -83.25 17.03 -57.32
C LYS A 249 -84.33 18.08 -57.49
N ALA A 250 -84.22 19.22 -56.81
CA ALA A 250 -85.19 20.32 -56.91
C ALA A 250 -85.23 20.90 -58.32
N THR A 251 -84.06 21.11 -58.95
CA THR A 251 -83.95 21.55 -60.33
C THR A 251 -84.62 20.56 -61.30
N THR A 252 -84.41 19.25 -61.13
CA THR A 252 -85.11 18.23 -61.93
C THR A 252 -86.63 18.30 -61.76
N LEU A 253 -87.13 18.49 -60.54
CA LEU A 253 -88.56 18.67 -60.28
C LEU A 253 -89.11 19.94 -60.94
N GLN A 254 -88.38 21.06 -60.89
CA GLN A 254 -88.76 22.31 -61.56
C GLN A 254 -88.86 22.12 -63.08
N TYR A 255 -87.90 21.43 -63.71
CA TYR A 255 -87.97 21.09 -65.14
C TYR A 255 -89.20 20.24 -65.46
N LEU A 256 -89.51 19.24 -64.62
CA LEU A 256 -90.68 18.40 -64.79
C LEU A 256 -91.98 19.22 -64.72
N VAL A 257 -92.12 20.09 -63.71
CA VAL A 257 -93.28 20.99 -63.58
C VAL A 257 -93.39 21.94 -64.78
N GLY A 258 -92.26 22.46 -65.29
CA GLY A 258 -92.23 23.30 -66.47
C GLY A 258 -92.73 22.58 -67.72
N ILE A 259 -92.30 21.33 -67.95
CA ILE A 259 -92.75 20.52 -69.09
C ILE A 259 -94.25 20.20 -68.98
N VAL A 260 -94.74 19.78 -67.80
CA VAL A 260 -96.16 19.47 -67.58
C VAL A 260 -97.03 20.70 -67.78
N THR A 261 -96.61 21.85 -67.23
CA THR A 261 -97.35 23.12 -67.37
C THR A 261 -97.34 23.62 -68.82
N GLY A 262 -96.19 23.55 -69.50
CA GLY A 262 -96.07 23.89 -70.91
C GLY A 262 -96.93 22.99 -71.80
N GLY A 263 -96.93 21.68 -71.55
CA GLY A 263 -97.78 20.72 -72.23
C GLY A 263 -99.27 20.98 -72.00
N ALA A 264 -99.67 21.27 -70.78
CA ALA A 264 -101.06 21.62 -70.45
C ALA A 264 -101.50 22.93 -71.13
N ALA A 265 -100.64 23.95 -71.18
CA ALA A 265 -100.92 25.21 -71.88
C ALA A 265 -101.09 24.99 -73.39
N LEU A 266 -100.23 24.18 -74.01
CA LEU A 266 -100.36 23.81 -75.42
C LEU A 266 -101.63 23.00 -75.69
N LEU A 267 -101.99 22.06 -74.80
CA LEU A 267 -103.23 21.30 -74.91
C LEU A 267 -104.47 22.21 -74.83
N MET A 268 -104.47 23.16 -73.88
CA MET A 268 -105.53 24.17 -73.76
C MET A 268 -105.61 25.08 -75.00
N ALA A 269 -104.45 25.50 -75.53
CA ALA A 269 -104.40 26.27 -76.78
C ALA A 269 -104.92 25.46 -77.98
N TYR A 270 -104.60 24.16 -78.06
CA TYR A 270 -105.08 23.26 -79.10
C TYR A 270 -106.60 23.02 -78.99
N LEU A 271 -107.11 22.77 -77.79
CA LEU A 271 -108.56 22.64 -77.57
C LEU A 271 -109.31 23.92 -77.98
N ARG A 272 -108.74 25.10 -77.68
CA ARG A 272 -109.28 26.39 -78.09
C ARG A 272 -109.18 26.67 -79.59
N PHE A 273 -108.17 26.13 -80.29
CA PHE A 273 -108.08 26.26 -81.76
C PHE A 273 -109.04 25.31 -82.49
N ARG A 274 -109.45 24.21 -81.84
CA ARG A 274 -110.36 23.20 -82.40
C ARG A 274 -111.85 23.45 -82.08
N SER A 275 -112.16 24.36 -81.15
CA SER A 275 -113.52 24.82 -80.84
C SER A 275 -113.82 26.14 -81.54
#